data_AF-A0A2V1C2W2-F1
#
_entry.id   AF-A0A2V1C2W2-F1
#
_cell.length_a   1.000
_cell.length_b   1.000
_cell.length_c   1.000
_cell.angle_alpha   90.00
_cell.angle_beta   90.00
_cell.angle_gamma   90.00
#
_symmetry.space_group_name_H-M   'P 1'
#
loop_
_entity.id
_entity.type
_entity.pdbx_description
1 polymer ?
#
loop_
_entity_poly.entity_id
_entity_poly.type
_entity_poly.pdbx_seq_one_letter_code
_entity_poly.pdbx_strand_id
1 'polypeptide(L)'
;MNYTKGLFVLFQQKLKRLSRYLTVQRPNALEHSLLAKLPVELLQQITNDLPVASAASFSLSCRHIHLLTGTRYLENLATSSHETLVFLKLIERDLQNQILCNSCRKLHRIQDARKYTENGQPFFPVVEPDCLSNDREIMVTQYIHDNFSTAVFKMLMKHYRLFGYDARSRQLLNLVSERVRSHTWGVTLVLNRQAECRISNGSLFTCKRVAFHGKCTGVEPGSMWYWICPHLELERTERPASLRIITSYPSSLEKWSMILHCEKGANIKKTSWDLCSELQQCRYCRTEYKAVFEHGNGCTFKFTITIWKDLGQGPEGEEWKAQLPLEDGLSSPLPIHFHRGEIASVFQ
;
A
#
# COMPACT_ATOMS: atom_id res chain seq x y z
N MET A 1 -9.08 27.92 16.76
CA MET A 1 -8.38 29.01 16.01
C MET A 1 -6.85 28.99 16.07
N ASN A 2 -6.19 28.30 17.03
CA ASN A 2 -4.71 28.23 17.06
C ASN A 2 -4.08 27.19 16.11
N TYR A 3 -4.84 26.20 15.64
CA TYR A 3 -4.35 25.14 14.76
C TYR A 3 -4.03 25.65 13.34
N THR A 4 -4.85 26.56 12.79
CA THR A 4 -4.64 27.17 11.46
C THR A 4 -3.44 28.11 11.43
N LYS A 5 -3.18 28.87 12.51
CA LYS A 5 -1.96 29.69 12.65
C LYS A 5 -0.70 28.82 12.71
N GLY A 6 -0.73 27.69 13.42
CA GLY A 6 0.38 26.72 13.46
C GLY A 6 0.68 26.09 12.11
N LEU A 7 -0.37 25.68 11.38
CA LEU A 7 -0.25 25.17 10.01
C LEU A 7 0.32 26.22 9.05
N PHE A 8 -0.10 27.48 9.17
CA PHE A 8 0.40 28.57 8.32
C PHE A 8 1.90 28.85 8.55
N VAL A 9 2.37 28.86 9.80
CA VAL A 9 3.81 29.02 10.11
C VAL A 9 4.62 27.84 9.58
N LEU A 10 4.12 26.61 9.74
CA LEU A 10 4.77 25.41 9.20
C LEU A 10 4.77 25.40 7.66
N PHE A 11 3.69 25.89 7.04
CA PHE A 11 3.56 26.02 5.60
C PHE A 11 4.53 27.08 5.05
N GLN A 12 4.63 28.26 5.67
CA GLN A 12 5.62 29.28 5.31
C GLN A 12 7.07 28.82 5.54
N GLN A 13 7.35 28.11 6.64
CA GLN A 13 8.68 27.54 6.89
C GLN A 13 9.03 26.45 5.86
N LYS A 14 8.06 25.64 5.44
CA LYS A 14 8.24 24.64 4.38
C LYS A 14 8.37 25.29 3.00
N LEU A 15 7.67 26.39 2.71
CA LEU A 15 7.85 27.18 1.49
C LEU A 15 9.24 27.84 1.45
N LYS A 16 9.72 28.40 2.56
CA LYS A 16 11.12 28.88 2.69
C LYS A 16 12.15 27.76 2.52
N ARG A 17 11.80 26.50 2.78
CA ARG A 17 12.65 25.35 2.46
C ARG A 17 12.53 24.94 0.99
N LEU A 18 11.34 25.00 0.38
CA LEU A 18 11.15 24.80 -1.05
C LEU A 18 11.96 25.81 -1.87
N SER A 19 12.00 27.08 -1.46
CA SER A 19 12.84 28.09 -2.11
C SER A 19 14.34 27.80 -2.00
N ARG A 20 14.80 27.12 -0.93
CA ARG A 20 16.19 26.65 -0.80
C ARG A 20 16.53 25.46 -1.71
N TYR A 21 15.55 24.69 -2.18
CA TYR A 21 15.77 23.67 -3.23
C TYR A 21 15.84 24.27 -4.63
N LEU A 22 15.44 25.54 -4.79
CA LEU A 22 15.53 26.29 -6.05
C LEU A 22 16.84 27.09 -6.15
N THR A 23 17.88 26.78 -5.35
CA THR A 23 19.19 27.46 -5.40
C THR A 23 20.05 27.04 -6.59
N VAL A 24 19.63 26.05 -7.38
CA VAL A 24 20.10 25.93 -8.76
C VAL A 24 19.59 27.18 -9.47
N GLN A 25 20.49 28.02 -9.97
CA GLN A 25 20.18 29.22 -10.74
C GLN A 25 19.33 28.80 -11.94
N ARG A 26 18.01 28.78 -11.78
CA ARG A 26 17.09 28.51 -12.87
C ARG A 26 17.19 29.71 -13.82
N PRO A 27 17.29 29.49 -15.14
CA PRO A 27 17.14 30.56 -16.11
C PRO A 27 15.90 31.37 -15.76
N ASN A 28 15.94 32.68 -15.97
CA ASN A 28 14.79 33.54 -15.72
C ASN A 28 13.68 33.15 -16.70
N ALA A 29 12.79 32.24 -16.27
CA ALA A 29 11.77 31.63 -17.13
C ALA A 29 10.82 32.66 -17.77
N LEU A 30 10.78 33.87 -17.21
CA LEU A 30 9.99 34.97 -17.74
C LEU A 30 10.65 35.73 -18.89
N GLU A 31 11.97 35.74 -19.02
CA GLU A 31 12.66 36.52 -20.07
C GLU A 31 12.20 36.14 -21.49
N HIS A 32 11.78 34.90 -21.68
CA HIS A 32 11.29 34.39 -22.96
C HIS A 32 9.77 34.11 -22.97
N SER A 33 9.06 34.44 -21.88
CA SER A 33 7.61 34.18 -21.77
C SER A 33 6.80 35.40 -22.18
N LEU A 34 5.70 35.18 -22.90
CA LEU A 34 4.71 36.23 -23.17
C LEU A 34 4.10 36.79 -21.89
N LEU A 35 4.10 36.02 -20.80
CA LEU A 35 3.60 36.46 -19.48
C LEU A 35 4.40 37.64 -18.92
N ALA A 36 5.68 37.78 -19.27
CA ALA A 36 6.51 38.91 -18.82
C ALA A 36 6.13 40.23 -19.49
N LYS A 37 5.40 40.18 -20.61
CA LYS A 37 4.92 41.36 -21.34
C LYS A 37 3.51 41.75 -20.95
N LEU A 38 2.83 40.96 -20.13
CA LEU A 38 1.47 41.26 -19.70
C LEU A 38 1.48 42.34 -18.61
N PRO A 39 0.57 43.33 -18.68
CA PRO A 39 0.28 44.22 -17.56
C PRO A 39 -0.08 43.43 -16.29
N VAL A 40 0.28 43.98 -15.12
CA VAL A 40 0.05 43.34 -13.82
C VAL A 40 -1.44 43.07 -13.57
N GLU A 41 -2.32 43.94 -14.07
CA GLU A 41 -3.78 43.83 -13.94
C GLU A 41 -4.28 42.57 -14.63
N LEU A 42 -3.76 42.26 -15.82
CA LEU A 42 -4.12 41.04 -16.55
C LEU A 42 -3.60 39.80 -15.83
N LEU A 43 -2.38 39.85 -15.28
CA LEU A 43 -1.86 38.74 -14.47
C LEU A 43 -2.71 38.50 -13.21
N GLN A 44 -3.17 39.56 -12.55
CA GLN A 44 -4.06 39.46 -11.40
C GLN A 44 -5.45 38.92 -11.77
N GLN A 45 -6.00 39.35 -12.91
CA GLN A 45 -7.27 38.84 -13.43
C GLN A 45 -7.16 37.36 -13.76
N ILE A 46 -6.14 36.93 -14.52
CA ILE A 46 -5.88 35.52 -14.79
C ILE A 46 -5.80 34.73 -13.48
N THR A 47 -5.07 35.23 -12.48
CA THR A 47 -4.91 34.51 -11.22
C THR A 47 -6.21 34.45 -10.40
N ASN A 48 -7.08 35.47 -10.50
CA ASN A 48 -8.39 35.49 -9.86
C ASN A 48 -9.42 34.55 -10.49
N ASP A 49 -9.29 34.31 -11.80
CA ASP A 49 -10.18 33.42 -12.55
C ASP A 49 -9.78 31.93 -12.39
N LEU A 50 -8.63 31.63 -11.80
CA LEU A 50 -8.17 30.27 -11.51
C LEU A 50 -8.77 29.73 -10.20
N PRO A 51 -9.05 28.41 -10.12
CA PRO A 51 -9.31 27.74 -8.85
C PRO A 51 -8.19 28.00 -7.83
N VAL A 52 -8.50 28.08 -6.54
CA VAL A 52 -7.56 28.51 -5.48
C VAL A 52 -6.24 27.72 -5.53
N ALA A 53 -6.31 26.40 -5.66
CA ALA A 53 -5.12 25.55 -5.81
C ALA A 53 -4.27 25.90 -7.05
N SER A 54 -4.90 26.16 -8.19
CA SER A 54 -4.23 26.54 -9.43
C SER A 54 -3.65 27.95 -9.37
N ALA A 55 -4.39 28.90 -8.79
CA ALA A 55 -3.95 30.26 -8.55
C ALA A 55 -2.70 30.30 -7.65
N ALA A 56 -2.71 29.51 -6.56
CA ALA A 56 -1.57 29.34 -5.68
C ALA A 56 -0.36 28.72 -6.41
N SER A 57 -0.56 27.65 -7.19
CA SER A 57 0.49 27.05 -8.01
C SER A 57 1.09 28.05 -9.01
N PHE A 58 0.22 28.78 -9.72
CA PHE A 58 0.61 29.83 -10.66
C PHE A 58 1.44 30.92 -9.99
N SER A 59 1.00 31.39 -8.82
CA SER A 59 1.76 32.38 -8.02
C SER A 59 3.16 31.90 -7.62
N LEU A 60 3.38 30.58 -7.52
CA LEU A 60 4.67 29.99 -7.13
C LEU A 60 5.54 29.59 -8.33
N SER A 61 5.04 29.72 -9.56
CA SER A 61 5.74 29.32 -10.77
C SER A 61 7.03 30.14 -11.00
N CYS A 62 7.04 31.41 -10.62
CA CYS A 62 8.23 32.26 -10.64
C CYS A 62 8.17 33.38 -9.60
N ARG A 63 9.34 33.93 -9.25
CA ARG A 63 9.46 34.99 -8.23
C ARG A 63 8.70 36.27 -8.62
N HIS A 64 8.70 36.65 -9.89
CA HIS A 64 8.06 37.89 -10.33
C HIS A 64 6.53 37.78 -10.24
N ILE A 65 5.93 36.69 -10.75
CA ILE A 65 4.48 36.46 -10.60
C ILE A 65 4.14 36.42 -9.11
N HIS A 66 4.91 35.71 -8.27
CA HIS A 66 4.69 35.69 -6.82
C HIS A 66 4.61 37.09 -6.19
N LEU A 67 5.56 37.97 -6.54
CA LEU A 67 5.61 39.34 -6.03
C LEU A 67 4.41 40.17 -6.50
N LEU A 68 3.96 39.98 -7.75
CA LEU A 68 2.83 40.71 -8.32
C LEU A 68 1.47 40.23 -7.80
N THR A 69 1.29 38.92 -7.64
CA THR A 69 0.03 38.31 -7.22
C THR A 69 -0.14 38.22 -5.70
N GLY A 70 0.96 38.32 -4.95
CA GLY A 70 0.97 38.28 -3.49
C GLY A 70 0.71 36.89 -2.88
N THR A 71 0.36 36.86 -1.59
CA THR A 71 0.18 35.61 -0.80
C THR A 71 -1.28 35.22 -0.55
N ARG A 72 -2.26 36.01 -1.01
CA ARG A 72 -3.69 35.81 -0.72
C ARG A 72 -4.19 34.39 -1.03
N TYR A 73 -3.70 33.79 -2.11
CA TYR A 73 -4.09 32.43 -2.50
C TYR A 73 -3.52 31.37 -1.57
N LEU A 74 -2.32 31.59 -1.03
CA LEU A 74 -1.70 30.70 -0.03
C LEU A 74 -2.42 30.77 1.32
N GLU A 75 -2.95 31.94 1.67
CA GLU A 75 -3.79 32.14 2.86
C GLU A 75 -5.12 31.41 2.72
N ASN A 76 -5.75 31.48 1.54
CA ASN A 76 -6.98 30.74 1.22
C ASN A 76 -6.76 29.21 1.23
N LEU A 77 -5.58 28.72 0.83
CA LEU A 77 -5.26 27.30 0.97
C LEU A 77 -5.26 26.87 2.44
N ALA A 78 -4.69 27.70 3.33
CA ALA A 78 -4.58 27.37 4.75
C ALA A 78 -5.95 27.23 5.46
N THR A 79 -7.02 27.78 4.88
CA THR A 79 -8.38 27.65 5.42
C THR A 79 -9.16 26.47 4.84
N SER A 80 -8.75 25.93 3.69
CA SER A 80 -9.42 24.79 3.02
C SER A 80 -8.50 23.58 2.89
N SER A 81 -8.79 22.52 3.66
CA SER A 81 -8.01 21.28 3.57
C SER A 81 -8.15 20.58 2.22
N HIS A 82 -9.29 20.72 1.53
CA HIS A 82 -9.50 20.14 0.21
C HIS A 82 -8.62 20.85 -0.83
N GLU A 83 -8.69 22.19 -0.87
CA GLU A 83 -7.86 22.99 -1.77
C GLU A 83 -6.37 22.78 -1.52
N THR A 84 -5.96 22.62 -0.24
CA THR A 84 -4.58 22.27 0.10
C THR A 84 -4.15 20.95 -0.56
N LEU A 85 -4.99 19.91 -0.52
CA LEU A 85 -4.65 18.63 -1.16
C LEU A 85 -4.58 18.75 -2.69
N VAL A 86 -5.51 19.48 -3.31
CA VAL A 86 -5.48 19.76 -4.76
C VAL A 86 -4.18 20.49 -5.14
N PHE A 87 -3.82 21.51 -4.37
CA PHE A 87 -2.58 22.27 -4.56
C PHE A 87 -1.33 21.39 -4.42
N LEU A 88 -1.25 20.57 -3.36
CA LEU A 88 -0.12 19.67 -3.18
C LEU A 88 -0.01 18.63 -4.31
N LYS A 89 -1.14 18.19 -4.87
CA LYS A 89 -1.18 17.28 -6.03
C LYS A 89 -0.62 17.94 -7.29
N LEU A 90 -0.91 19.23 -7.50
CA LEU A 90 -0.30 19.99 -8.60
C LEU A 90 1.22 20.06 -8.44
N ILE A 91 1.70 20.45 -7.26
CA ILE A 91 3.12 20.62 -6.98
C ILE A 91 3.89 19.29 -6.99
N GLU A 92 3.28 18.19 -6.53
CA GLU A 92 3.91 16.87 -6.52
C GLU A 92 4.48 16.48 -7.89
N ARG A 93 3.81 16.87 -8.99
CA ARG A 93 4.21 16.54 -10.36
C ARG A 93 5.62 17.06 -10.69
N ASP A 94 5.94 18.26 -10.20
CA ASP A 94 7.22 18.92 -10.44
C ASP A 94 8.29 18.51 -9.42
N LEU A 95 7.90 17.86 -8.32
CA LEU A 95 8.78 17.40 -7.26
C LEU A 95 9.10 15.91 -7.40
N GLN A 96 10.12 15.60 -8.21
CA GLN A 96 10.56 14.24 -8.50
C GLN A 96 10.86 13.40 -7.23
N ASN A 97 11.40 14.03 -6.18
CA ASN A 97 11.84 13.37 -4.94
C ASN A 97 10.81 13.40 -3.80
N GLN A 98 9.56 13.78 -4.07
CA GLN A 98 8.51 13.85 -3.06
C GLN A 98 7.22 13.18 -3.55
N ILE A 99 6.40 12.66 -2.64
CA ILE A 99 5.05 12.17 -2.94
C ILE A 99 4.01 12.86 -2.08
N LEU A 100 2.82 13.09 -2.61
CA LEU A 100 1.67 13.48 -1.79
C LEU A 100 1.14 12.24 -1.08
N CYS A 101 1.01 12.32 0.25
CA CYS A 101 0.21 11.36 0.98
C CYS A 101 -1.14 11.99 1.36
N ASN A 102 -2.21 11.32 0.97
CA ASN A 102 -3.58 11.77 1.23
C ASN A 102 -3.91 11.70 2.73
N SER A 103 -3.48 10.64 3.43
CA SER A 103 -3.72 10.46 4.87
C SER A 103 -2.99 11.53 5.70
N CYS A 104 -1.71 11.78 5.43
CA CYS A 104 -0.92 12.79 6.14
C CYS A 104 -1.13 14.24 5.64
N ARG A 105 -1.84 14.43 4.52
CA ARG A 105 -2.07 15.71 3.83
C ARG A 105 -0.80 16.54 3.63
N LYS A 106 0.30 15.89 3.27
CA LYS A 106 1.61 16.54 3.07
C LYS A 106 2.46 15.81 2.04
N LEU A 107 3.53 16.49 1.60
CA LEU A 107 4.56 15.90 0.76
C LEU A 107 5.60 15.17 1.62
N HIS A 108 5.78 13.87 1.38
CA HIS A 108 6.85 13.08 1.96
C HIS A 108 8.03 13.00 1.02
N ARG A 109 9.25 13.04 1.55
CA ARG A 109 10.45 12.81 0.75
C ARG A 109 10.64 11.32 0.54
N ILE A 110 10.92 10.92 -0.69
CA ILE A 110 11.24 9.52 -1.02
C ILE A 110 12.50 9.05 -0.26
N GLN A 111 13.41 9.97 0.09
CA GLN A 111 14.63 9.65 0.87
C GLN A 111 14.31 9.21 2.30
N ASP A 112 13.15 9.61 2.83
CA ASP A 112 12.70 9.30 4.18
C ASP A 112 11.86 8.01 4.22
N ALA A 113 11.80 7.23 3.14
CA ALA A 113 10.93 6.06 2.98
C ALA A 113 10.98 5.07 4.15
N ARG A 114 12.17 4.84 4.72
CA ARG A 114 12.34 3.92 5.86
C ARG A 114 11.46 4.31 7.06
N LYS A 115 11.20 5.59 7.29
CA LYS A 115 10.32 6.07 8.38
C LYS A 115 8.87 5.60 8.23
N TYR A 116 8.48 5.10 7.07
CA TYR A 116 7.12 4.61 6.82
C TYR A 116 7.08 3.08 6.77
N THR A 117 7.98 2.40 7.48
CA THR A 117 7.97 0.94 7.63
C THR A 117 8.05 0.59 9.11
N GLU A 118 7.48 -0.53 9.51
CA GLU A 118 7.54 -1.00 10.91
C GLU A 118 8.98 -1.08 11.42
N ASN A 119 9.91 -1.60 10.61
CA ASN A 119 11.32 -1.73 10.98
C ASN A 119 12.09 -0.40 11.06
N GLY A 120 11.54 0.68 10.50
CA GLY A 120 12.20 1.98 10.47
C GLY A 120 11.74 2.94 11.54
N GLN A 121 10.68 2.60 12.26
CA GLN A 121 10.24 3.36 13.42
C GLN A 121 11.12 3.00 14.64
N PRO A 122 11.52 3.98 15.45
CA PRO A 122 12.12 3.69 16.75
C PRO A 122 11.11 2.90 17.60
N PHE A 123 11.59 2.08 18.54
CA PHE A 123 10.76 1.24 19.42
C PHE A 123 9.62 2.02 20.12
N PHE A 124 9.83 3.31 20.34
CA PHE A 124 8.83 4.25 20.87
C PHE A 124 8.82 5.52 20.01
N PRO A 125 8.04 5.55 18.91
CA PRO A 125 7.92 6.76 18.14
C PRO A 125 7.14 7.81 18.95
N VAL A 126 7.67 9.02 19.00
CA VAL A 126 7.01 10.14 19.69
C VAL A 126 5.65 10.43 19.04
N VAL A 127 5.53 10.26 17.72
CA VAL A 127 4.28 10.40 16.95
C VAL A 127 4.32 9.45 15.74
N GLU A 128 3.39 8.51 15.67
CA GLU A 128 3.17 7.66 14.49
C GLU A 128 2.61 8.52 13.32
N PRO A 129 3.16 8.44 12.10
CA PRO A 129 2.58 9.14 10.95
C PRO A 129 1.15 8.68 10.63
N ASP A 130 0.26 9.62 10.33
CA ASP A 130 -1.16 9.33 10.01
C ASP A 130 -1.35 8.27 8.91
N CYS A 131 -0.43 8.19 7.94
CA CYS A 131 -0.50 7.15 6.89
C CYS A 131 -0.27 5.74 7.41
N LEU A 132 0.57 5.54 8.42
CA LEU A 132 0.77 4.24 9.04
C LEU A 132 -0.42 3.86 9.91
N SER A 133 -0.96 4.84 10.65
CA SER A 133 -2.21 4.66 11.39
C SER A 133 -3.35 4.26 10.46
N ASN A 134 -3.48 4.95 9.32
CA ASN A 134 -4.46 4.63 8.29
C ASN A 134 -4.24 3.22 7.73
N ASP A 135 -3.01 2.84 7.35
CA ASP A 135 -2.69 1.49 6.86
C ASP A 135 -3.09 0.41 7.88
N ARG A 136 -2.91 0.65 9.18
CA ARG A 136 -3.34 -0.25 10.26
C ARG A 136 -4.87 -0.33 10.36
N GLU A 137 -5.55 0.80 10.29
CA GLU A 137 -7.02 0.90 10.37
C GLU A 137 -7.70 0.12 9.24
N ILE A 138 -7.20 0.24 8.01
CA ILE A 138 -7.71 -0.53 6.86
C ILE A 138 -7.04 -1.91 6.70
N MET A 139 -6.29 -2.35 7.71
CA MET A 139 -5.68 -3.69 7.82
C MET A 139 -4.74 -4.07 6.65
N VAL A 140 -4.04 -3.11 6.05
CA VAL A 140 -3.09 -3.35 4.95
C VAL A 140 -2.05 -4.42 5.31
N THR A 141 -1.54 -4.39 6.54
CA THR A 141 -0.53 -5.35 7.01
C THR A 141 -1.06 -6.79 7.07
N GLN A 142 -2.36 -6.96 7.34
CA GLN A 142 -2.99 -8.27 7.36
C GLN A 142 -3.20 -8.82 5.95
N TYR A 143 -3.73 -7.99 5.04
CA TYR A 143 -4.05 -8.41 3.67
C TYR A 143 -2.84 -8.50 2.74
N ILE A 144 -1.79 -7.72 3.00
CA ILE A 144 -0.56 -7.71 2.20
C ILE A 144 0.54 -8.41 2.99
N HIS A 145 1.26 -7.74 3.89
CA HIS A 145 2.16 -8.32 4.91
C HIS A 145 2.65 -7.22 5.87
N ASP A 146 3.28 -7.61 6.98
CA ASP A 146 3.55 -6.72 8.13
C ASP A 146 4.45 -5.53 7.76
N ASN A 147 5.47 -5.74 6.91
CA ASN A 147 6.35 -4.64 6.47
C ASN A 147 5.80 -3.77 5.32
N PHE A 148 4.59 -4.03 4.81
CA PHE A 148 4.06 -3.27 3.69
C PHE A 148 3.55 -1.89 4.13
N SER A 149 3.82 -0.85 3.34
CA SER A 149 3.27 0.49 3.55
C SER A 149 2.82 1.12 2.24
N THR A 150 1.62 1.71 2.25
CA THR A 150 1.05 2.40 1.09
C THR A 150 1.86 3.63 0.69
N ALA A 151 2.44 4.34 1.67
CA ALA A 151 3.30 5.47 1.42
C ALA A 151 4.58 5.03 0.69
N VAL A 152 5.23 3.95 1.14
CA VAL A 152 6.45 3.44 0.50
C VAL A 152 6.14 2.84 -0.87
N PHE A 153 4.99 2.16 -1.03
CA PHE A 153 4.49 1.71 -2.33
C PHE A 153 4.37 2.88 -3.32
N LYS A 154 3.72 3.99 -2.93
CA LYS A 154 3.61 5.18 -3.78
C LYS A 154 4.98 5.80 -4.11
N MET A 155 5.88 5.86 -3.13
CA MET A 155 7.27 6.32 -3.35
C MET A 155 8.00 5.47 -4.37
N LEU A 156 7.91 4.14 -4.24
CA LEU A 156 8.51 3.16 -5.13
C LEU A 156 7.98 3.33 -6.55
N MET A 157 6.66 3.33 -6.74
CA MET A 157 6.08 3.42 -8.09
C MET A 157 6.38 4.76 -8.77
N LYS A 158 6.37 5.86 -8.02
CA LYS A 158 6.78 7.16 -8.57
C LYS A 158 8.24 7.16 -9.02
N HIS A 159 9.15 6.69 -8.15
CA HIS A 159 10.58 6.67 -8.46
C HIS A 159 10.89 5.74 -9.65
N TYR A 160 10.29 4.56 -9.66
CA TYR A 160 10.43 3.59 -10.76
C TYR A 160 9.97 4.14 -12.10
N ARG A 161 8.85 4.88 -12.17
CA ARG A 161 8.40 5.49 -13.43
C ARG A 161 9.35 6.55 -13.96
N LEU A 162 9.94 7.34 -13.06
CA LEU A 162 10.82 8.45 -13.44
C LEU A 162 12.24 7.98 -13.80
N PHE A 163 12.75 6.96 -13.11
CA PHE A 163 14.16 6.58 -13.16
C PHE A 163 14.40 5.10 -13.49
N GLY A 164 13.35 4.30 -13.68
CA GLY A 164 13.45 2.87 -13.94
C GLY A 164 13.93 2.04 -12.75
N TYR A 165 14.53 0.88 -13.03
CA TYR A 165 15.04 -0.06 -12.04
C TYR A 165 16.46 0.29 -11.56
N ASP A 166 16.62 1.45 -10.93
CA ASP A 166 17.91 1.90 -10.39
C ASP A 166 18.22 1.34 -8.98
N ALA A 167 19.34 1.76 -8.39
CA ALA A 167 19.73 1.35 -7.04
C ALA A 167 18.68 1.76 -5.97
N ARG A 168 17.99 2.87 -6.18
CA ARG A 168 17.02 3.41 -5.23
C ARG A 168 15.66 2.73 -5.34
N SER A 169 15.19 2.44 -6.56
CA SER A 169 14.05 1.54 -6.81
C SER A 169 14.25 0.21 -6.11
N ARG A 170 15.45 -0.39 -6.21
CA ARG A 170 15.79 -1.62 -5.48
C ARG A 170 15.74 -1.45 -3.97
N GLN A 171 16.26 -0.35 -3.44
CA GLN A 171 16.19 -0.05 -2.00
C GLN A 171 14.73 0.09 -1.53
N LEU A 172 13.89 0.81 -2.27
CA LEU A 172 12.48 0.98 -1.96
C LEU A 172 11.71 -0.35 -2.07
N LEU A 173 12.02 -1.18 -3.07
CA LEU A 173 11.45 -2.52 -3.24
C LEU A 173 11.79 -3.44 -2.06
N ASN A 174 13.02 -3.36 -1.56
CA ASN A 174 13.44 -4.09 -0.36
C ASN A 174 12.72 -3.61 0.91
N LEU A 175 12.32 -2.33 0.99
CA LEU A 175 11.57 -1.80 2.13
C LEU A 175 10.13 -2.29 2.16
N VAL A 176 9.50 -2.48 1.00
CA VAL A 176 8.15 -3.07 0.89
C VAL A 176 8.17 -4.59 0.83
N SER A 177 9.34 -5.24 0.92
CA SER A 177 9.46 -6.69 1.01
C SER A 177 9.71 -7.11 2.46
N GLU A 178 9.44 -8.37 2.78
CA GLU A 178 9.65 -8.93 4.11
C GLU A 178 10.61 -10.11 4.07
N ARG A 179 11.72 -9.96 4.80
CA ARG A 179 12.63 -11.07 5.08
C ARG A 179 11.91 -12.11 5.92
N VAL A 180 12.41 -13.35 5.89
CA VAL A 180 11.85 -14.44 6.69
C VAL A 180 11.79 -14.02 8.16
N ARG A 181 10.58 -13.99 8.72
CA ARG A 181 10.31 -13.81 10.14
C ARG A 181 9.70 -15.09 10.68
N SER A 182 10.23 -15.55 11.81
CA SER A 182 9.71 -16.71 12.53
C SER A 182 9.14 -16.23 13.85
N HIS A 183 7.90 -16.61 14.13
CA HIS A 183 7.24 -16.34 15.40
C HIS A 183 6.71 -17.66 15.97
N THR A 184 7.00 -17.93 17.24
CA THR A 184 6.44 -19.07 17.97
C THR A 184 5.10 -18.66 18.55
N TRP A 185 4.02 -19.25 18.06
CA TRP A 185 2.69 -19.08 18.64
C TRP A 185 2.47 -20.20 19.67
N GLY A 186 2.42 -19.84 20.94
CA GLY A 186 2.33 -20.81 22.04
C GLY A 186 3.57 -21.72 22.11
N VAL A 187 3.40 -22.94 22.60
CA VAL A 187 4.54 -23.85 22.91
C VAL A 187 5.04 -24.62 21.69
N THR A 188 4.19 -24.88 20.69
CA THR A 188 4.51 -25.87 19.64
C THR A 188 4.25 -25.44 18.21
N LEU A 189 3.57 -24.31 17.98
CA LEU A 189 3.29 -23.83 16.64
C LEU A 189 4.30 -22.75 16.28
N VAL A 190 4.94 -22.90 15.13
CA VAL A 190 5.85 -21.91 14.59
C VAL A 190 5.29 -21.39 13.28
N LEU A 191 5.24 -20.08 13.17
CA LEU A 191 4.77 -19.33 12.02
C LEU A 191 5.96 -18.68 11.33
N ASN A 192 6.26 -19.11 10.11
CA ASN A 192 7.24 -18.48 9.24
C ASN A 192 6.52 -17.64 8.19
N ARG A 193 6.89 -16.37 8.08
CA ARG A 193 6.37 -15.42 7.08
C ARG A 193 7.52 -14.90 6.23
N GLN A 194 7.29 -14.79 4.94
CA GLN A 194 8.19 -14.13 3.99
C GLN A 194 7.34 -13.42 2.95
N ALA A 195 7.77 -12.24 2.50
CA ALA A 195 7.15 -11.57 1.38
C ALA A 195 8.19 -11.00 0.43
N GLU A 196 7.98 -11.20 -0.87
CA GLU A 196 8.79 -10.64 -1.94
C GLU A 196 7.92 -9.72 -2.80
N CYS A 197 8.46 -8.56 -3.19
CA CYS A 197 7.81 -7.68 -4.15
C CYS A 197 8.60 -7.62 -5.46
N ARG A 198 7.90 -7.52 -6.59
CA ARG A 198 8.49 -7.32 -7.93
C ARG A 198 7.70 -6.27 -8.69
N ILE A 199 8.36 -5.52 -9.57
CA ILE A 199 7.67 -4.64 -10.52
C ILE A 199 7.74 -5.29 -11.89
N SER A 200 6.58 -5.46 -12.53
CA SER A 200 6.48 -5.98 -13.91
C SER A 200 5.42 -5.17 -14.64
N ASN A 201 5.65 -4.82 -15.90
CA ASN A 201 4.72 -4.05 -16.73
C ASN A 201 4.14 -2.77 -16.06
N GLY A 202 4.93 -2.13 -15.19
CA GLY A 202 4.53 -0.91 -14.47
C GLY A 202 3.60 -1.14 -13.27
N SER A 203 3.29 -2.39 -12.92
CA SER A 203 2.53 -2.77 -11.72
C SER A 203 3.42 -3.38 -10.64
N LEU A 204 3.05 -3.21 -9.37
CA LEU A 204 3.70 -3.87 -8.25
C LEU A 204 3.01 -5.19 -7.93
N PHE A 205 3.77 -6.26 -7.93
CA PHE A 205 3.35 -7.60 -7.55
C PHE A 205 3.93 -7.98 -6.20
N THR A 206 3.17 -8.73 -5.40
CA THR A 206 3.65 -9.28 -4.12
C THR A 206 3.46 -10.80 -4.09
N CYS A 207 4.40 -11.50 -3.47
CA CYS A 207 4.35 -12.93 -3.19
C CYS A 207 4.62 -13.14 -1.70
N LYS A 208 3.56 -13.43 -0.94
CA LYS A 208 3.61 -13.75 0.49
C LYS A 208 3.59 -15.26 0.68
N ARG A 209 4.59 -15.79 1.38
CA ARG A 209 4.66 -17.20 1.79
C ARG A 209 4.51 -17.28 3.29
N VAL A 210 3.53 -18.07 3.73
CA VAL A 210 3.29 -18.32 5.14
C VAL A 210 3.29 -19.80 5.40
N ALA A 211 4.16 -20.25 6.30
CA ALA A 211 4.26 -21.65 6.70
C ALA A 211 4.02 -21.78 8.20
N PHE A 212 3.07 -22.63 8.55
CA PHE A 212 2.78 -23.07 9.90
C PHE A 212 3.38 -24.45 10.08
N HIS A 213 4.11 -24.67 11.17
CA HIS A 213 4.59 -26.01 11.51
C HIS A 213 4.44 -26.28 13.00
N GLY A 214 3.99 -27.48 13.36
CA GLY A 214 3.77 -27.85 14.75
C GLY A 214 3.25 -29.27 14.94
N LYS A 215 2.89 -29.62 16.18
CA LYS A 215 2.23 -30.88 16.53
C LYS A 215 0.71 -30.74 16.39
N CYS A 216 0.03 -31.78 15.91
CA CYS A 216 -1.44 -31.79 15.76
C CYS A 216 -2.18 -31.42 17.05
N THR A 217 -1.65 -31.86 18.20
CA THR A 217 -2.28 -31.69 19.52
C THR A 217 -2.08 -30.30 20.11
N GLY A 218 -1.18 -29.49 19.54
CA GLY A 218 -0.80 -28.19 20.08
C GLY A 218 -1.48 -27.00 19.42
N VAL A 219 -2.44 -27.23 18.52
CA VAL A 219 -3.22 -26.16 17.90
C VAL A 219 -4.47 -25.93 18.73
N GLU A 220 -4.52 -24.83 19.48
CA GLU A 220 -5.71 -24.44 20.24
C GLU A 220 -6.87 -24.06 19.31
N PRO A 221 -8.14 -24.36 19.65
CA PRO A 221 -9.29 -23.83 18.93
C PRO A 221 -9.21 -22.30 18.83
N GLY A 222 -9.48 -21.73 17.65
CA GLY A 222 -9.42 -20.28 17.40
C GLY A 222 -8.02 -19.68 17.15
N SER A 223 -6.94 -20.47 17.28
CA SER A 223 -5.56 -19.93 17.13
C SER A 223 -5.09 -19.70 15.70
N MET A 224 -5.84 -20.13 14.67
CA MET A 224 -5.38 -20.07 13.28
C MET A 224 -6.44 -19.49 12.35
N TRP A 225 -6.47 -18.16 12.33
CA TRP A 225 -7.19 -17.34 11.37
C TRP A 225 -6.16 -16.64 10.48
N TYR A 226 -6.37 -16.65 9.17
CA TYR A 226 -5.41 -16.05 8.25
C TYR A 226 -6.06 -15.47 7.00
N TRP A 227 -5.87 -14.17 6.77
CA TRP A 227 -6.39 -13.48 5.61
C TRP A 227 -5.54 -13.73 4.37
N ILE A 228 -6.17 -14.25 3.31
CA ILE A 228 -5.56 -14.35 1.98
C ILE A 228 -5.72 -13.01 1.26
N CYS A 229 -6.93 -12.46 1.32
CA CYS A 229 -7.30 -11.12 0.90
C CYS A 229 -8.58 -10.71 1.64
N PRO A 230 -9.10 -9.48 1.49
CA PRO A 230 -10.35 -9.06 2.16
C PRO A 230 -11.58 -9.92 1.80
N HIS A 231 -11.47 -10.73 0.74
CA HIS A 231 -12.55 -11.59 0.26
C HIS A 231 -12.43 -13.04 0.73
N LEU A 232 -11.23 -13.46 1.14
CA LEU A 232 -10.89 -14.85 1.41
C LEU A 232 -10.14 -14.97 2.73
N GLU A 233 -10.71 -15.77 3.62
CA GLU A 233 -10.13 -16.07 4.92
C GLU A 233 -9.88 -17.58 5.03
N LEU A 234 -8.76 -17.94 5.63
CA LEU A 234 -8.48 -19.30 6.08
C LEU A 234 -8.93 -19.42 7.53
N GLU A 235 -9.92 -20.27 7.75
CA GLU A 235 -10.50 -20.59 9.05
C GLU A 235 -10.19 -22.04 9.40
N ARG A 236 -9.98 -22.33 10.68
CA ARG A 236 -9.91 -23.70 11.18
C ARG A 236 -11.32 -24.29 11.34
N THR A 237 -11.52 -25.54 10.94
CA THR A 237 -12.78 -26.24 11.24
C THR A 237 -12.78 -26.80 12.67
N GLU A 238 -13.95 -27.23 13.17
CA GLU A 238 -14.06 -27.90 14.47
C GLU A 238 -13.22 -29.20 14.55
N ARG A 239 -12.84 -29.78 13.39
CA ARG A 239 -12.03 -30.99 13.34
C ARG A 239 -10.54 -30.68 13.57
N PRO A 240 -9.80 -31.53 14.32
CA PRO A 240 -8.36 -31.37 14.49
C PRO A 240 -7.63 -31.37 13.15
N ALA A 241 -6.66 -30.45 12.99
CA ALA A 241 -5.83 -30.33 11.78
C ALA A 241 -6.63 -30.21 10.47
N SER A 242 -7.81 -29.57 10.52
CA SER A 242 -8.60 -29.27 9.34
C SER A 242 -8.80 -27.77 9.17
N LEU A 243 -8.59 -27.32 7.94
CA LEU A 243 -8.70 -25.92 7.54
C LEU A 243 -9.73 -25.76 6.43
N ARG A 244 -10.36 -24.60 6.39
CA ARG A 244 -11.35 -24.22 5.40
C ARG A 244 -11.01 -22.84 4.90
N ILE A 245 -10.97 -22.65 3.58
CA ILE A 245 -11.00 -21.30 3.02
C ILE A 245 -12.46 -20.91 2.86
N ILE A 246 -12.84 -19.77 3.42
CA ILE A 246 -14.19 -19.20 3.36
C ILE A 246 -14.15 -17.84 2.67
N THR A 247 -15.29 -17.47 2.08
CA THR A 247 -15.52 -16.12 1.57
C THR A 247 -16.03 -15.24 2.70
N SER A 248 -15.42 -14.06 2.90
CA SER A 248 -15.77 -13.15 3.99
C SER A 248 -17.08 -12.38 3.77
N TYR A 249 -17.67 -12.48 2.57
CA TYR A 249 -18.93 -11.83 2.22
C TYR A 249 -20.13 -12.78 2.42
N PRO A 250 -21.09 -12.42 3.30
CA PRO A 250 -22.19 -13.30 3.70
C PRO A 250 -23.30 -13.45 2.65
N SER A 251 -23.31 -12.62 1.60
CA SER A 251 -24.43 -12.48 0.66
C SER A 251 -24.34 -13.35 -0.60
N SER A 252 -23.21 -14.00 -0.88
CA SER A 252 -23.17 -14.96 -2.00
C SER A 252 -23.76 -16.30 -1.56
N LEU A 253 -24.90 -16.67 -2.13
CA LEU A 253 -25.52 -18.01 -2.05
C LEU A 253 -24.55 -19.17 -2.32
N GLU A 254 -23.42 -18.91 -2.97
CA GLU A 254 -22.31 -19.85 -3.09
C GLU A 254 -21.34 -19.70 -1.91
N LYS A 255 -21.60 -20.39 -0.80
CA LYS A 255 -20.59 -20.59 0.26
C LYS A 255 -19.48 -21.49 -0.29
N TRP A 256 -18.52 -20.90 -1.00
CA TRP A 256 -17.35 -21.63 -1.46
C TRP A 256 -16.54 -22.04 -0.25
N SER A 257 -16.34 -23.35 -0.12
CA SER A 257 -15.48 -23.88 0.91
C SER A 257 -14.71 -25.07 0.45
N MET A 258 -13.41 -24.96 0.63
CA MET A 258 -12.50 -26.06 0.41
C MET A 258 -12.03 -26.55 1.77
N ILE A 259 -12.36 -27.79 2.10
CA ILE A 259 -11.91 -28.42 3.33
C ILE A 259 -10.56 -29.09 3.05
N LEU A 260 -9.54 -28.70 3.79
CA LEU A 260 -8.27 -29.39 3.92
C LEU A 260 -8.39 -30.29 5.14
N HIS A 261 -8.31 -31.61 4.97
CA HIS A 261 -8.52 -32.58 6.05
C HIS A 261 -7.45 -33.67 6.02
N CYS A 262 -7.00 -34.09 7.21
CA CYS A 262 -6.18 -35.27 7.41
C CYS A 262 -7.05 -36.39 8.02
N GLU A 263 -7.49 -37.37 7.23
CA GLU A 263 -8.16 -38.54 7.81
C GLU A 263 -7.13 -39.45 8.50
N LYS A 264 -7.32 -39.70 9.80
CA LYS A 264 -6.60 -40.74 10.54
C LYS A 264 -7.14 -42.12 10.12
N GLY A 265 -6.90 -42.52 8.88
CA GLY A 265 -7.16 -43.87 8.38
C GLY A 265 -5.94 -44.75 8.61
N ALA A 266 -5.98 -45.61 9.62
CA ALA A 266 -4.86 -46.39 10.15
C ALA A 266 -4.22 -47.43 9.20
N ASN A 267 -4.48 -47.45 7.89
CA ASN A 267 -3.86 -48.42 6.97
C ASN A 267 -3.76 -47.97 5.50
N ILE A 268 -3.94 -46.69 5.19
CA ILE A 268 -3.84 -46.24 3.79
C ILE A 268 -2.38 -45.86 3.52
N LYS A 269 -1.71 -46.68 2.71
CA LYS A 269 -0.36 -46.42 2.16
C LYS A 269 -0.29 -45.01 1.58
N LYS A 270 0.32 -44.07 2.32
CA LYS A 270 1.08 -42.89 1.87
C LYS A 270 0.65 -42.26 0.53
N THR A 271 -0.64 -42.13 0.25
CA THR A 271 -1.12 -41.24 -0.81
C THR A 271 -1.05 -39.85 -0.21
N SER A 272 -0.05 -39.08 -0.62
CA SER A 272 -0.07 -37.64 -0.43
C SER A 272 -1.39 -37.16 -1.00
N TRP A 273 -2.30 -36.75 -0.14
CA TRP A 273 -3.56 -36.18 -0.56
C TRP A 273 -3.21 -34.83 -1.21
N ASP A 274 -3.11 -34.82 -2.53
CA ASP A 274 -2.87 -33.65 -3.41
C ASP A 274 -4.06 -32.65 -3.39
N LEU A 275 -4.77 -32.59 -2.28
CA LEU A 275 -5.91 -31.74 -2.07
C LEU A 275 -5.40 -30.28 -1.94
N CYS A 276 -5.44 -29.62 -3.09
CA CYS A 276 -5.10 -28.23 -3.38
C CYS A 276 -3.65 -27.89 -3.76
N SER A 277 -2.95 -28.82 -4.43
CA SER A 277 -1.72 -28.48 -5.14
C SER A 277 -1.94 -27.51 -6.31
N GLU A 278 -3.18 -27.37 -6.78
CA GLU A 278 -3.55 -26.46 -7.85
C GLU A 278 -3.63 -25.01 -7.40
N LEU A 279 -3.11 -24.13 -8.25
CA LEU A 279 -3.23 -22.69 -8.10
C LEU A 279 -4.71 -22.27 -8.17
N GLN A 280 -5.15 -21.50 -7.17
CA GLN A 280 -6.49 -20.94 -7.07
C GLN A 280 -6.45 -19.42 -7.24
N GLN A 281 -7.61 -18.80 -7.49
CA GLN A 281 -7.73 -17.34 -7.64
C GLN A 281 -8.95 -16.80 -6.90
N CYS A 282 -8.83 -15.59 -6.38
CA CYS A 282 -9.97 -14.84 -5.85
C CYS A 282 -10.84 -14.33 -7.00
N ARG A 283 -12.16 -14.36 -6.83
CA ARG A 283 -13.12 -13.88 -7.83
C ARG A 283 -13.28 -12.36 -7.85
N TYR A 284 -12.81 -11.66 -6.82
CA TYR A 284 -13.14 -10.25 -6.59
C TYR A 284 -11.92 -9.31 -6.58
N CYS A 285 -10.72 -9.87 -6.52
CA CYS A 285 -9.48 -9.11 -6.58
C CYS A 285 -8.40 -9.91 -7.28
N ARG A 286 -7.35 -9.23 -7.75
CA ARG A 286 -6.21 -9.84 -8.46
C ARG A 286 -5.28 -10.54 -7.46
N THR A 287 -5.79 -11.62 -6.88
CA THR A 287 -5.09 -12.48 -5.91
C THR A 287 -5.14 -13.92 -6.38
N GLU A 288 -3.97 -14.56 -6.47
CA GLU A 288 -3.83 -16.01 -6.64
C GLU A 288 -3.26 -16.61 -5.36
N TYR A 289 -3.58 -17.87 -5.09
CA TYR A 289 -3.00 -18.55 -3.94
C TYR A 289 -2.87 -20.06 -4.17
N LYS A 290 -1.93 -20.67 -3.45
CA LYS A 290 -1.71 -22.12 -3.40
C LYS A 290 -1.48 -22.53 -1.96
N ALA A 291 -2.21 -23.55 -1.51
CA ALA A 291 -2.15 -24.05 -0.15
C ALA A 291 -1.69 -25.51 -0.17
N VAL A 292 -0.62 -25.83 0.55
CA VAL A 292 -0.03 -27.17 0.63
C VAL A 292 -0.08 -27.62 2.08
N PHE A 293 -0.60 -28.81 2.31
CA PHE A 293 -0.66 -29.43 3.63
C PHE A 293 0.15 -30.73 3.64
N GLU A 294 1.11 -30.81 4.54
CA GLU A 294 1.97 -31.97 4.75
C GLU A 294 1.77 -32.48 6.17
N HIS A 295 1.51 -33.78 6.33
CA HIS A 295 1.43 -34.44 7.63
C HIS A 295 2.61 -35.39 7.80
N GLY A 296 3.45 -35.12 8.79
CA GLY A 296 4.65 -35.88 9.10
C GLY A 296 4.42 -36.98 10.14
N ASN A 297 5.47 -37.78 10.36
CA ASN A 297 5.50 -38.77 11.44
C ASN A 297 5.38 -38.06 12.81
N GLY A 298 4.84 -38.78 13.81
CA GLY A 298 4.67 -38.25 15.17
C GLY A 298 3.57 -37.19 15.29
N CYS A 299 2.57 -37.19 14.40
CA CYS A 299 1.51 -36.19 14.30
C CYS A 299 2.06 -34.76 14.28
N THR A 300 3.02 -34.53 13.39
CA THR A 300 3.46 -33.18 13.03
C THR A 300 2.77 -32.77 11.75
N PHE A 301 2.46 -31.50 11.60
CA PHE A 301 1.93 -30.97 10.36
C PHE A 301 2.74 -29.74 9.93
N LYS A 302 2.76 -29.52 8.63
CA LYS A 302 3.25 -28.31 8.00
C LYS A 302 2.21 -27.85 7.00
N PHE A 303 1.69 -26.66 7.20
CA PHE A 303 0.76 -26.01 6.29
C PHE A 303 1.44 -24.80 5.69
N THR A 304 1.53 -24.75 4.36
CA THR A 304 2.14 -23.62 3.64
C THR A 304 1.10 -23.00 2.72
N ILE A 305 0.91 -21.70 2.83
CA ILE A 305 0.11 -20.92 1.88
C ILE A 305 1.02 -19.90 1.19
N THR A 306 0.98 -19.91 -0.14
CA THR A 306 1.62 -18.88 -0.97
C THR A 306 0.53 -18.04 -1.61
N ILE A 307 0.64 -16.73 -1.50
CA ILE A 307 -0.34 -15.75 -1.95
C ILE A 307 0.36 -14.78 -2.88
N TRP A 308 -0.11 -14.68 -4.11
CA TRP A 308 0.36 -13.73 -5.11
C TRP A 308 -0.68 -12.65 -5.32
N LYS A 309 -0.25 -11.39 -5.39
CA LYS A 309 -1.15 -10.25 -5.64
C LYS A 309 -0.58 -9.34 -6.70
N ASP A 310 -1.46 -8.82 -7.55
CA ASP A 310 -1.21 -7.65 -8.37
C ASP A 310 -1.83 -6.44 -7.67
N LEU A 311 -0.99 -5.52 -7.21
CA LEU A 311 -1.38 -4.28 -6.52
C LEU A 311 -1.54 -3.11 -7.50
N GLY A 312 -1.29 -3.34 -8.79
CA GLY A 312 -1.40 -2.35 -9.83
C GLY A 312 -0.34 -1.25 -9.72
N GLN A 313 -0.73 -0.09 -10.24
CA GLN A 313 0.15 1.03 -10.50
C GLN A 313 0.37 1.95 -9.29
N GLY A 314 -0.42 1.82 -8.23
CA GLY A 314 -0.33 2.68 -7.05
C GLY A 314 -1.59 2.58 -6.19
N PRO A 315 -1.57 3.18 -4.99
CA PRO A 315 -2.67 3.09 -4.03
C PRO A 315 -3.95 3.83 -4.47
N GLU A 316 -3.90 4.60 -5.55
CA GLU A 316 -5.08 5.24 -6.13
C GLU A 316 -5.79 4.37 -7.18
N GLY A 317 -5.17 3.27 -7.64
CA GLY A 317 -5.70 2.38 -8.67
C GLY A 317 -6.81 1.45 -8.17
N GLU A 318 -7.66 0.98 -9.08
CA GLU A 318 -8.76 0.06 -8.76
C GLU A 318 -8.24 -1.30 -8.30
N GLU A 319 -7.11 -1.77 -8.83
CA GLU A 319 -6.46 -3.01 -8.41
C GLU A 319 -6.07 -2.97 -6.94
N TRP A 320 -5.59 -1.81 -6.45
CA TRP A 320 -5.27 -1.61 -5.04
C TRP A 320 -6.53 -1.53 -4.18
N LYS A 321 -7.55 -0.77 -4.60
CA LYS A 321 -8.81 -0.64 -3.84
C LYS A 321 -9.49 -1.99 -3.64
N ALA A 322 -9.42 -2.89 -4.63
CA ALA A 322 -9.91 -4.26 -4.51
C ALA A 322 -9.13 -5.12 -3.48
N GLN A 323 -7.99 -4.65 -2.97
CA GLN A 323 -7.23 -5.31 -1.90
C GLN A 323 -7.61 -4.79 -0.51
N LEU A 324 -8.58 -3.87 -0.41
CA LEU A 324 -9.07 -3.31 0.84
C LEU A 324 -10.51 -3.78 1.12
N PRO A 325 -10.95 -3.77 2.39
CA PRO A 325 -12.35 -3.98 2.73
C PRO A 325 -13.24 -2.89 2.11
N LEU A 326 -14.47 -3.24 1.73
CA LEU A 326 -15.45 -2.26 1.26
C LEU A 326 -15.93 -1.40 2.44
N GLU A 327 -15.85 -0.07 2.29
CA GLU A 327 -16.23 0.88 3.35
C GLU A 327 -17.71 0.77 3.74
N ASP A 328 -18.59 0.50 2.78
CA ASP A 328 -20.04 0.57 3.02
C ASP A 328 -20.66 -0.72 3.56
N GLY A 329 -19.92 -1.85 3.60
CA GLY A 329 -20.40 -3.17 4.05
C GLY A 329 -21.60 -3.77 3.28
N LEU A 330 -22.33 -2.96 2.51
CA LEU A 330 -23.57 -3.27 1.80
C LEU A 330 -23.33 -3.56 0.32
N SER A 331 -22.32 -2.91 -0.26
CA SER A 331 -21.92 -3.16 -1.64
C SER A 331 -21.22 -4.51 -1.74
N SER A 332 -21.66 -5.36 -2.66
CA SER A 332 -20.93 -6.59 -2.99
C SER A 332 -19.92 -6.29 -4.09
N PRO A 333 -18.65 -6.73 -3.96
CA PRO A 333 -17.66 -6.50 -5.00
C PRO A 333 -18.08 -7.22 -6.29
N LEU A 334 -17.87 -6.56 -7.43
CA LEU A 334 -18.13 -7.18 -8.72
C LEU A 334 -17.07 -8.26 -9.01
N PRO A 335 -17.46 -9.45 -9.51
CA PRO A 335 -16.50 -10.44 -9.95
C PRO A 335 -15.61 -9.88 -11.06
N ILE A 336 -14.32 -10.21 -11.01
CA ILE A 336 -13.33 -9.88 -12.03
C ILE A 336 -12.82 -11.17 -12.69
N HIS A 337 -12.41 -11.05 -13.95
CA HIS A 337 -11.82 -12.16 -14.71
C HIS A 337 -10.37 -11.83 -15.05
N PHE A 338 -9.48 -12.79 -14.76
CA PHE A 338 -8.08 -12.79 -15.19
C PHE A 338 -7.60 -14.24 -15.32
N HIS A 339 -6.48 -14.46 -16.01
CA HIS A 339 -6.02 -15.81 -16.30
C HIS A 339 -5.31 -16.42 -15.09
N ARG A 340 -5.68 -17.67 -14.74
CA ARG A 340 -4.99 -18.43 -13.70
C ARG A 340 -3.51 -18.62 -14.07
N GLY A 341 -2.62 -18.29 -13.16
CA GLY A 341 -1.16 -18.33 -13.34
C GLY A 341 -0.55 -17.01 -13.79
N GLU A 342 -1.36 -16.04 -14.21
CA GLU A 342 -0.89 -14.74 -14.71
C GLU A 342 -0.05 -14.02 -13.66
N ILE A 343 -0.50 -13.99 -12.41
CA ILE A 343 0.15 -13.26 -11.31
C ILE A 343 1.33 -14.06 -10.76
N ALA A 344 1.15 -15.36 -10.52
CA ALA A 344 2.19 -16.23 -9.98
C ALA A 344 3.40 -16.36 -10.91
N SER A 345 3.21 -16.29 -12.24
CA SER A 345 4.29 -16.38 -13.23
C SER A 345 5.33 -15.26 -13.11
N VAL A 346 4.97 -14.10 -12.53
CA VAL A 346 5.92 -12.98 -12.28
C VAL A 346 7.04 -13.37 -11.31
N PHE A 347 6.83 -14.42 -10.51
CA PHE A 347 7.76 -14.90 -9.48
C PHE A 347 8.50 -16.19 -9.85
N GLN A 348 8.22 -16.76 -11.02
CA GLN A 348 8.97 -17.88 -11.61
C GLN A 348 10.17 -17.33 -12.38
#